data_AF-A0A960SLN5-F1
#
_entry.id   AF-A0A960SLN5-F1
#
_cell.length_a   1.000
_cell.length_b   1.000
_cell.length_c   1.000
_cell.angle_alpha   90.00
_cell.angle_beta   90.00
_cell.angle_gamma   90.00
#
_symmetry.space_group_name_H-M   'P 1'
#
loop_
_entity.id
_entity.type
_entity.pdbx_description
1 polymer ?
#
loop_
_entity_poly.entity_id
_entity_poly.type
_entity_poly.pdbx_seq_one_letter_code
_entity_poly.pdbx_strand_id
1 'polypeptide(L)'
;MKIPIHFTAALLLLQALPLQAEVTITWQPPQNASVPLNRESRIAVEAEGTGTLTYQWYKNDSPIAGATQAQLQLAAFASIESNRYQVKISDADSTVWGDEITLTVFDVAEQLGLSGLTFVFEETPTQYYHRMVPEDGAGVSLKSFPYYYQLEPYIDRPVTLKLLLDE
;
A
#
# COMPACT_ATOMS: atom_id res chain seq x y z
N MET A 1 8.37 -40.28 65.54
CA MET A 1 7.30 -40.53 64.55
C MET A 1 7.72 -39.87 63.24
N LYS A 2 8.19 -40.63 62.25
CA LYS A 2 8.67 -40.12 60.95
C LYS A 2 7.58 -40.37 59.91
N ILE A 3 7.10 -39.33 59.24
CA ILE A 3 6.13 -39.42 58.14
C ILE A 3 6.93 -39.46 56.83
N PRO A 4 6.85 -40.52 56.00
CA PRO A 4 7.49 -40.51 54.69
C PRO A 4 6.60 -39.77 53.68
N ILE A 5 7.17 -38.77 53.00
CA ILE A 5 6.52 -38.07 51.89
C ILE A 5 7.01 -38.78 50.61
N HIS A 6 6.12 -39.50 49.91
CA HIS A 6 6.39 -40.00 48.57
C HIS A 6 6.25 -38.83 47.58
N PHE A 7 7.37 -38.34 47.05
CA PHE A 7 7.35 -37.47 45.88
C PHE A 7 7.27 -38.34 44.62
N THR A 8 6.08 -38.45 44.04
CA THR A 8 5.94 -38.92 42.67
C THR A 8 6.44 -37.81 41.75
N ALA A 9 7.57 -38.04 41.08
CA ALA A 9 8.06 -37.12 40.06
C ALA A 9 7.13 -37.16 38.85
N ALA A 10 6.36 -36.09 38.63
CA ALA A 10 5.65 -35.88 37.38
C ALA A 10 6.67 -35.55 36.30
N LEU A 11 6.86 -36.47 35.35
CA LEU A 11 7.70 -36.23 34.18
C LEU A 11 6.96 -35.24 33.25
N LEU A 12 7.32 -33.96 33.32
CA LEU A 12 6.81 -32.94 32.43
C LEU A 12 7.53 -33.08 31.07
N LEU A 13 6.86 -33.69 30.08
CA LEU A 13 7.32 -33.63 28.69
C LEU A 13 7.14 -32.19 28.19
N LEU A 14 8.22 -31.42 28.20
CA LEU A 14 8.26 -30.09 27.57
C LEU A 14 8.27 -30.27 26.06
N GLN A 15 7.10 -30.46 25.47
CA GLN A 15 6.91 -30.39 24.03
C GLN A 15 7.06 -28.92 23.62
N ALA A 16 8.17 -28.58 22.96
CA ALA A 16 8.30 -27.28 22.30
C ALA A 16 7.21 -27.22 21.22
N LEU A 17 6.24 -26.32 21.37
CA LEU A 17 5.30 -26.03 20.29
C LEU A 17 6.15 -25.62 19.07
N PRO A 18 5.92 -26.17 17.87
CA PRO A 18 6.54 -25.60 16.68
C PRO A 18 6.16 -24.11 16.68
N LEU A 19 7.15 -23.24 16.49
CA LEU A 19 6.91 -21.81 16.34
C LEU A 19 6.03 -21.68 15.08
N GLN A 20 4.71 -21.59 15.25
CA GLN A 20 3.80 -21.44 14.14
C GLN A 20 4.09 -20.08 13.53
N ALA A 21 4.73 -20.10 12.37
CA ALA A 21 5.04 -18.91 11.63
C ALA A 21 3.76 -18.36 11.03
N GLU A 22 3.38 -17.19 11.49
CA GLU A 22 2.19 -16.49 11.02
C GLU A 22 2.59 -15.51 9.92
N VAL A 23 1.87 -15.53 8.80
CA VAL A 23 2.02 -14.49 7.78
C VAL A 23 1.68 -13.14 8.42
N THR A 24 2.64 -12.22 8.39
CA THR A 24 2.52 -10.89 8.98
C THR A 24 2.71 -9.84 7.89
N ILE A 25 1.81 -8.86 7.82
CA ILE A 25 1.97 -7.70 6.94
C ILE A 25 2.89 -6.71 7.64
N THR A 26 4.08 -6.46 7.07
CA THR A 26 5.08 -5.55 7.62
C THR A 26 4.89 -4.12 7.13
N TRP A 27 4.30 -3.97 5.94
CA TRP A 27 3.93 -2.67 5.41
C TRP A 27 2.71 -2.77 4.48
N GLN A 28 1.83 -1.79 4.57
CA GLN A 28 0.75 -1.60 3.62
C GLN A 28 0.40 -0.12 3.49
N PRO A 29 -0.32 0.27 2.42
CA PRO A 29 -0.77 1.64 2.22
C PRO A 29 -1.77 2.06 3.30
N PRO A 30 -1.91 3.37 3.56
CA PRO A 30 -2.92 3.86 4.49
C PRO A 30 -4.33 3.62 3.96
N GLN A 31 -5.30 3.60 4.89
CA GLN A 31 -6.71 3.35 4.59
C GLN A 31 -7.30 4.30 3.53
N ASN A 32 -6.78 5.52 3.42
CA ASN A 32 -7.19 6.48 2.41
C ASN A 32 -5.99 6.81 1.52
N ALA A 33 -6.11 6.51 0.23
CA ALA A 33 -5.07 6.72 -0.75
C ALA A 33 -5.61 7.39 -2.01
N SER A 34 -4.74 8.05 -2.78
CA SER A 34 -5.15 8.75 -4.00
C SER A 34 -4.22 8.47 -5.18
N VAL A 35 -4.80 8.42 -6.39
CA VAL A 35 -4.07 8.21 -7.65
C VAL A 35 -4.54 9.17 -8.75
N PRO A 36 -3.66 9.61 -9.65
CA PRO A 36 -4.01 10.53 -10.72
C PRO A 36 -4.91 9.89 -11.77
N LEU A 37 -5.88 10.66 -12.25
CA LEU A 37 -6.70 10.34 -13.42
C LEU A 37 -5.82 10.14 -14.68
N ASN A 38 -6.27 9.27 -15.60
CA ASN A 38 -5.61 9.00 -16.89
C ASN A 38 -4.16 8.50 -16.80
N ARG A 39 -3.78 7.89 -15.66
CA ARG A 39 -2.45 7.35 -15.46
C ARG A 39 -2.50 5.97 -14.83
N GLU A 40 -1.61 5.11 -15.32
CA GLU A 40 -1.32 3.87 -14.62
C GLU A 40 -0.71 4.18 -13.25
N SER A 41 -1.08 3.37 -12.27
CA SER A 41 -0.59 3.47 -10.90
C SER A 41 -0.37 2.07 -10.36
N ARG A 42 0.21 1.94 -9.19
CA ARG A 42 0.31 0.64 -8.53
C ARG A 42 0.13 0.74 -7.04
N ILE A 43 -0.24 -0.40 -6.48
CA ILE A 43 -0.45 -0.58 -5.06
C ILE A 43 0.35 -1.79 -4.61
N ALA A 44 0.93 -1.73 -3.42
CA ALA A 44 1.85 -2.76 -2.94
C ALA A 44 1.60 -3.05 -1.47
N VAL A 45 1.98 -4.24 -1.04
CA VAL A 45 2.14 -4.62 0.36
C VAL A 45 3.49 -5.29 0.55
N GLU A 46 4.00 -5.26 1.77
CA GLU A 46 5.12 -6.07 2.20
C GLU A 46 4.61 -7.01 3.30
N ALA A 47 4.99 -8.28 3.20
CA ALA A 47 4.62 -9.30 4.15
C ALA A 47 5.77 -10.29 4.34
N GLU A 48 5.83 -10.84 5.53
CA GLU A 48 6.76 -11.89 5.93
C GLU A 48 5.98 -13.15 6.32
N GLY A 49 6.58 -14.31 6.07
CA GLY A 49 6.08 -15.62 6.46
C GLY A 49 7.16 -16.66 6.20
N THR A 50 7.08 -17.82 6.84
CA THR A 50 8.10 -18.88 6.62
C THR A 50 7.80 -19.75 5.41
N GLY A 51 6.55 -19.75 4.94
CA GLY A 51 6.13 -20.46 3.73
C GLY A 51 6.20 -19.61 2.47
N THR A 52 5.90 -20.24 1.33
CA THR A 52 5.69 -19.50 0.08
C THR A 52 4.43 -18.66 0.19
N LEU A 53 4.58 -17.34 0.18
CA LEU A 53 3.46 -16.41 0.22
C LEU A 53 2.68 -16.42 -1.11
N THR A 54 1.36 -16.41 -0.98
CA THR A 54 0.39 -16.28 -2.07
C THR A 54 -0.47 -15.05 -1.82
N TYR A 55 -0.81 -14.33 -2.89
CA TYR A 55 -1.56 -13.09 -2.82
C TYR A 55 -2.84 -13.21 -3.65
N GLN A 56 -3.88 -12.49 -3.25
CA GLN A 56 -5.05 -12.24 -4.07
C GLN A 56 -5.60 -10.85 -3.74
N TRP A 57 -5.62 -9.96 -4.72
CA TRP A 57 -6.23 -8.63 -4.57
C TRP A 57 -7.73 -8.67 -4.88
N TYR A 58 -8.46 -7.81 -4.19
CA TYR A 58 -9.90 -7.61 -4.33
C TYR A 58 -10.16 -6.13 -4.67
N LYS A 59 -11.15 -5.87 -5.53
CA LYS A 59 -11.74 -4.56 -5.81
C LYS A 59 -13.22 -4.62 -5.43
N ASN A 60 -13.67 -3.77 -4.51
CA ASN A 60 -15.05 -3.72 -4.04
C ASN A 60 -15.57 -5.14 -3.69
N ASP A 61 -14.84 -5.85 -2.84
CA ASP A 61 -15.12 -7.21 -2.36
C ASP A 61 -15.08 -8.32 -3.42
N SER A 62 -14.76 -8.00 -4.67
CA SER A 62 -14.65 -8.97 -5.77
C SER A 62 -13.17 -9.25 -6.11
N PRO A 63 -12.77 -10.53 -6.28
CA PRO A 63 -11.38 -10.85 -6.61
C PRO A 63 -11.01 -10.31 -7.99
N ILE A 64 -9.85 -9.69 -8.09
CA ILE A 64 -9.28 -9.23 -9.36
C ILE A 64 -8.55 -10.43 -9.99
N ALA A 65 -9.03 -10.87 -11.15
CA ALA A 65 -8.46 -12.03 -11.84
C ALA A 65 -6.97 -11.82 -12.15
N GLY A 66 -6.13 -12.78 -11.75
CA GLY A 66 -4.68 -12.77 -12.01
C GLY A 66 -3.86 -11.85 -11.10
N ALA A 67 -4.48 -11.12 -10.16
CA ALA A 67 -3.77 -10.25 -9.23
C ALA A 67 -3.18 -11.03 -8.05
N THR A 68 -2.14 -11.82 -8.33
CA THR A 68 -1.52 -12.78 -7.39
C THR A 68 -0.13 -12.40 -6.91
N GLN A 69 0.26 -11.14 -7.11
CA GLN A 69 1.54 -10.59 -6.68
C GLN A 69 1.35 -9.65 -5.48
N ALA A 70 2.44 -9.40 -4.73
CA ALA A 70 2.49 -8.38 -3.68
C ALA A 70 2.18 -6.97 -4.20
N GLN A 71 2.40 -6.75 -5.50
CA GLN A 71 2.02 -5.53 -6.20
C GLN A 71 0.79 -5.77 -7.08
N LEU A 72 -0.16 -4.84 -7.04
CA LEU A 72 -1.26 -4.75 -7.99
C LEU A 72 -1.06 -3.53 -8.89
N GLN A 73 -0.94 -3.80 -10.19
CA GLN A 73 -0.96 -2.76 -11.21
C GLN A 73 -2.40 -2.28 -11.43
N LEU A 74 -2.59 -0.96 -11.43
CA LEU A 74 -3.84 -0.30 -11.74
C LEU A 74 -3.73 0.31 -13.14
N ALA A 75 -4.64 -0.11 -14.02
CA ALA A 75 -4.81 0.53 -15.32
C ALA A 75 -5.23 2.01 -15.14
N ALA A 76 -4.98 2.81 -16.16
CA ALA A 76 -5.41 4.21 -16.17
C ALA A 76 -6.93 4.33 -16.00
N PHE A 77 -7.33 5.15 -15.02
CA PHE A 77 -8.74 5.46 -14.78
C PHE A 77 -9.23 6.51 -15.77
N ALA A 78 -10.40 6.26 -16.38
CA ALA A 78 -11.03 7.16 -17.35
C ALA A 78 -11.98 8.19 -16.70
N SER A 79 -12.30 8.03 -15.42
CA SER A 79 -13.17 8.91 -14.66
C SER A 79 -12.74 9.00 -13.20
N ILE A 80 -13.16 10.07 -12.53
CA ILE A 80 -13.04 10.22 -11.08
C ILE A 80 -13.95 9.19 -10.41
N GLU A 81 -13.34 8.26 -9.69
CA GLU A 81 -14.03 7.21 -8.95
C GLU A 81 -13.36 6.94 -7.60
N SER A 82 -14.10 6.30 -6.71
CA SER A 82 -13.60 5.83 -5.41
C SER A 82 -13.88 4.34 -5.31
N ASN A 83 -12.83 3.55 -5.11
CA ASN A 83 -12.92 2.09 -5.01
C ASN A 83 -12.20 1.58 -3.77
N ARG A 84 -12.65 0.44 -3.25
CA ARG A 84 -12.01 -0.23 -2.13
C ARG A 84 -11.14 -1.36 -2.64
N TYR A 85 -9.91 -1.43 -2.16
CA TYR A 85 -8.97 -2.49 -2.45
C TYR A 85 -8.54 -3.19 -1.18
N GLN A 86 -8.39 -4.51 -1.24
CA GLN A 86 -7.88 -5.29 -0.13
C GLN A 86 -7.08 -6.46 -0.67
N VAL A 87 -6.02 -6.85 0.02
CA VAL A 87 -5.25 -8.04 -0.32
C VAL A 87 -5.47 -9.13 0.72
N LYS A 88 -5.67 -10.36 0.24
CA LYS A 88 -5.56 -11.56 1.05
C LYS A 88 -4.18 -12.14 0.83
N ILE A 89 -3.44 -12.41 1.90
CA ILE A 89 -2.12 -13.03 1.86
C ILE A 89 -2.18 -14.35 2.63
N SER A 90 -1.69 -15.42 2.03
CA SER A 90 -1.71 -16.75 2.63
C SER A 90 -0.43 -17.51 2.39
N ASP A 91 -0.07 -18.38 3.33
CA ASP A 91 0.86 -19.47 3.12
C ASP A 91 0.14 -20.81 3.37
N ALA A 92 0.90 -21.90 3.58
CA ALA A 92 0.32 -23.22 3.81
C ALA A 92 -0.45 -23.33 5.14
N ASP A 93 -0.10 -22.50 6.12
CA ASP A 93 -0.49 -22.67 7.52
C ASP A 93 -1.30 -21.49 8.07
N SER A 94 -1.30 -20.35 7.38
CA SER A 94 -1.90 -19.10 7.85
C SER A 94 -2.45 -18.24 6.72
N THR A 95 -3.35 -17.33 7.09
CA THR A 95 -3.98 -16.37 6.19
C THR A 95 -4.22 -15.08 6.94
N VAL A 96 -3.83 -13.96 6.33
CA VAL A 96 -4.07 -12.61 6.85
C VAL A 96 -4.73 -11.77 5.76
N TRP A 97 -5.57 -10.84 6.20
CA TRP A 97 -6.13 -9.80 5.35
C TRP A 97 -5.40 -8.49 5.62
N GLY A 98 -5.04 -7.78 4.56
CA GLY A 98 -4.62 -6.39 4.67
C GLY A 98 -5.76 -5.48 5.10
N ASP A 99 -5.41 -4.27 5.51
CA ASP A 99 -6.41 -3.23 5.74
C ASP A 99 -7.11 -2.89 4.42
N GLU A 100 -8.37 -2.45 4.51
CA GLU A 100 -9.08 -1.95 3.34
C GLU A 100 -8.52 -0.58 2.93
N ILE A 101 -8.19 -0.43 1.66
CA ILE A 101 -7.66 0.80 1.08
C ILE A 101 -8.76 1.43 0.23
N THR A 102 -9.30 2.55 0.70
CA THR A 102 -10.16 3.43 -0.10
C THR A 102 -9.27 4.26 -1.03
N LEU A 103 -9.29 3.90 -2.30
CA LEU A 103 -8.56 4.57 -3.36
C LEU A 103 -9.47 5.57 -4.08
N THR A 104 -9.11 6.85 -4.00
CA THR A 104 -9.78 7.94 -4.73
C THR A 104 -8.94 8.39 -5.93
N VAL A 105 -9.56 8.42 -7.11
CA VAL A 105 -8.96 9.00 -8.30
C VAL A 105 -9.12 10.52 -8.25
N PHE A 106 -8.07 11.28 -8.54
CA PHE A 106 -8.14 12.75 -8.57
C PHE A 106 -7.62 13.30 -9.90
N ASP A 107 -8.22 14.40 -10.35
CA ASP A 107 -7.69 15.18 -11.47
C ASP A 107 -6.67 16.17 -10.95
N VAL A 108 -5.41 15.98 -11.35
CA VAL A 108 -4.30 16.88 -10.99
C VAL A 108 -4.57 18.30 -11.51
N ALA A 109 -5.18 18.44 -12.70
CA ALA A 109 -5.49 19.75 -13.27
C ALA A 109 -6.51 20.49 -12.41
N GLU A 110 -7.60 19.81 -12.01
CA GLU A 110 -8.64 20.38 -11.16
C GLU A 110 -8.10 20.73 -9.77
N GLN A 111 -7.31 19.83 -9.17
CA GLN A 111 -6.77 20.02 -7.83
C GLN A 111 -5.79 21.20 -7.74
N LEU A 112 -5.17 21.59 -8.85
CA LEU A 112 -4.24 22.72 -8.93
C LEU A 112 -4.88 24.00 -9.47
N GLY A 113 -6.15 23.97 -9.90
CA GLY A 113 -6.77 25.07 -10.63
C GLY A 113 -6.13 25.33 -11.99
N LEU A 114 -5.50 24.30 -12.58
CA LEU A 114 -4.73 24.36 -13.82
C LEU A 114 -5.47 23.63 -14.96
N SER A 115 -6.73 24.01 -15.20
CA SER A 115 -7.53 23.45 -16.29
C SER A 115 -6.85 23.66 -17.66
N GLY A 116 -6.76 22.61 -18.46
CA GLY A 116 -6.21 22.67 -19.82
C GLY A 116 -4.69 22.46 -19.94
N LEU A 117 -4.01 22.09 -18.85
CA LEU A 117 -2.60 21.69 -18.90
C LEU A 117 -2.41 20.18 -19.02
N THR A 118 -1.43 19.78 -19.82
CA THR A 118 -0.95 18.40 -19.87
C THR A 118 0.20 18.23 -18.89
N PHE A 119 0.02 17.37 -17.88
CA PHE A 119 1.09 17.03 -16.92
C PHE A 119 1.97 15.91 -17.47
N VAL A 120 3.27 16.20 -17.57
CA VAL A 120 4.29 15.20 -17.85
C VAL A 120 4.88 14.75 -16.52
N PHE A 121 4.75 13.46 -16.25
CA PHE A 121 5.39 12.79 -15.13
C PHE A 121 6.55 12.03 -15.76
N GLU A 122 7.77 12.28 -15.29
CA GLU A 122 8.99 11.70 -15.88
C GLU A 122 9.10 10.19 -15.62
N GLU A 123 8.37 9.68 -14.63
CA GLU A 123 8.27 8.26 -14.31
C GLU A 123 6.82 7.84 -14.05
N THR A 124 6.51 6.56 -14.27
CA THR A 124 5.24 5.99 -13.79
C THR A 124 5.28 6.02 -12.26
N PRO A 125 4.33 6.72 -11.60
CA PRO A 125 4.31 6.82 -10.16
C PRO A 125 4.47 5.46 -9.52
N THR A 126 5.52 5.34 -8.72
CA THR A 126 5.90 4.08 -8.13
C THR A 126 5.05 3.73 -6.90
N GLN A 127 4.32 4.70 -6.33
CA GLN A 127 3.40 4.49 -5.21
C GLN A 127 2.31 5.59 -5.18
N TYR A 128 1.28 5.36 -4.35
CA TYR A 128 0.16 6.25 -4.08
C TYR A 128 0.57 7.65 -3.64
N TYR A 129 -0.33 8.61 -3.87
CA TYR A 129 -0.14 10.00 -3.50
C TYR A 129 -0.94 10.42 -2.27
N HIS A 130 -0.30 11.16 -1.37
CA HIS A 130 -1.00 12.00 -0.39
C HIS A 130 -1.02 13.45 -0.88
N ARG A 131 -2.21 14.06 -0.81
CA ARG A 131 -2.36 15.51 -0.93
C ARG A 131 -1.77 16.16 0.30
N MET A 132 -0.67 16.88 0.15
CA MET A 132 -0.22 17.84 1.16
C MET A 132 -0.56 19.24 0.65
N VAL A 133 -1.30 19.98 1.48
CA VAL A 133 -1.47 21.42 1.30
C VAL A 133 -0.38 22.07 2.14
N PRO A 134 0.64 22.70 1.55
CA PRO A 134 1.63 23.47 2.29
C PRO A 134 0.95 24.53 3.16
N GLU A 135 1.46 24.71 4.38
CA GLU A 135 0.92 25.67 5.37
C GLU A 135 1.00 27.13 4.87
N ASP A 136 1.93 27.40 3.94
CA ASP A 136 2.16 28.71 3.31
C ASP A 136 1.30 28.96 2.06
N GLY A 137 0.49 27.98 1.63
CA GLY A 137 -0.43 28.10 0.49
C GLY A 137 0.24 28.20 -0.89
N ALA A 138 1.56 28.03 -0.98
CA ALA A 138 2.33 28.25 -2.21
C ALA A 138 2.66 26.93 -2.92
N GLY A 139 1.64 26.14 -3.26
CA GLY A 139 1.79 24.96 -4.11
C GLY A 139 0.94 23.78 -3.64
N VAL A 140 0.95 22.70 -4.41
CA VAL A 140 0.44 21.39 -3.99
C VAL A 140 1.57 20.42 -4.19
N SER A 141 1.97 19.79 -3.09
CA SER A 141 2.95 18.71 -3.13
C SER A 141 2.18 17.40 -3.15
N LEU A 142 2.53 16.55 -4.11
CA LEU A 142 2.08 15.17 -4.13
C LEU A 142 3.18 14.34 -3.48
N LYS A 143 2.90 13.70 -2.34
CA LYS A 143 3.85 12.79 -1.70
C LYS A 143 3.56 11.37 -2.14
N SER A 144 4.47 10.74 -2.87
CA SER A 144 4.57 9.28 -2.87
C SER A 144 5.55 8.87 -1.78
N PHE A 145 5.47 7.66 -1.22
CA PHE A 145 6.58 7.20 -0.38
C PHE A 145 7.60 6.48 -1.28
N PRO A 146 8.91 6.75 -1.16
CA PRO A 146 9.60 7.74 -0.32
C PRO A 146 9.84 9.12 -1.00
N TYR A 147 9.07 9.53 -2.01
CA TYR A 147 9.38 10.68 -2.86
C TYR A 147 8.39 11.85 -2.82
N TYR A 148 8.91 13.08 -2.86
CA TYR A 148 8.10 14.28 -3.00
C TYR A 148 8.05 14.72 -4.47
N TYR A 149 6.91 15.19 -4.96
CA TYR A 149 6.85 15.86 -6.26
C TYR A 149 6.55 17.34 -6.03
N GLN A 150 7.43 18.20 -6.56
CA GLN A 150 7.24 19.64 -6.58
C GLN A 150 6.91 20.10 -7.99
N LEU A 151 5.92 20.99 -8.10
CA LEU A 151 5.58 21.66 -9.34
C LEU A 151 6.59 22.76 -9.60
N GLU A 152 7.30 22.70 -10.73
CA GLU A 152 8.03 23.83 -11.28
C GLU A 152 7.17 24.49 -12.37
N PRO A 153 6.47 25.61 -12.09
CA PRO A 153 5.73 26.30 -13.12
C PRO A 153 6.71 26.95 -14.11
N TYR A 154 6.69 26.49 -15.37
CA TYR A 154 7.29 27.22 -16.49
C TYR A 154 6.18 27.75 -17.38
N ILE A 155 6.08 29.08 -17.47
CA ILE A 155 5.20 29.77 -18.42
C ILE A 155 5.69 29.39 -19.83
N ASP A 156 4.76 28.99 -20.71
CA ASP A 156 4.96 28.51 -22.10
C ASP A 156 5.51 27.09 -22.32
N ARG A 157 5.49 26.20 -21.31
CA ARG A 157 5.77 24.76 -21.49
C ARG A 157 4.79 23.88 -20.71
N PRO A 158 4.64 22.58 -21.06
CA PRO A 158 3.95 21.62 -20.21
C PRO A 158 4.54 21.67 -18.79
N VAL A 159 3.68 21.63 -17.77
CA VAL A 159 4.14 21.59 -16.38
C VAL A 159 4.74 20.21 -16.13
N THR A 160 6.03 20.21 -15.81
CA THR A 160 6.76 19.01 -15.40
C THR A 160 6.67 18.86 -13.90
N LEU A 161 6.18 17.71 -13.43
CA LEU A 161 6.32 17.31 -12.04
C LEU A 161 7.69 16.66 -11.88
N LYS A 162 8.61 17.33 -11.19
CA LYS A 162 9.92 16.76 -10.89
C LYS A 162 9.86 15.92 -9.62
N LEU A 163 10.48 14.75 -9.69
CA LEU A 163 10.75 13.90 -8.55
C LEU A 163 11.80 14.58 -7.66
N LEU A 164 11.48 14.79 -6.40
CA LEU A 164 12.42 15.15 -5.35
C LEU A 164 12.62 13.92 -4.46
N LEU A 165 13.87 13.45 -4.38
CA LEU A 165 14.28 12.45 -3.40
C LEU A 165 14.31 13.12 -2.02
N ASP A 166 13.80 12.46 -0.98
CA ASP A 166 14.14 12.86 0.40
C ASP A 166 15.67 12.72 0.58
N GLU A 167 16.33 13.77 1.08
CA GLU A 167 17.72 13.71 1.53
C GLU A 167 17.87 12.89 2.83
#